data_AF-A0A7W0DBX7-F1
#
_entry.id   AF-A0A7W0DBX7-F1
#
_cell.length_a   1.000
_cell.length_b   1.000
_cell.length_c   1.000
_cell.angle_alpha   90.00
_cell.angle_beta   90.00
_cell.angle_gamma   90.00
#
_symmetry.space_group_name_H-M   'P 1'
#
loop_
_entity.id
_entity.type
_entity.pdbx_description
1 polymer ?
#
loop_
_entity_poly.entity_id
_entity_poly.type
_entity_poly.pdbx_seq_one_letter_code
_entity_poly.pdbx_strand_id
1 'polypeptide(L)' 'MPKYANASAEATEFLRQKTGSSQLECYTYIDPDRAEDSFFIVKTSNKVTHVSFSEITYEASSYQSLLEGLYRAVYE' A
#
# COMPACT_ATOMS: atom_id res chain seq x y z
N MET A 1 -10.64 0.01 15.03
CA MET A 1 -9.80 -0.58 13.97
C MET A 1 -8.77 -1.46 14.66
N PRO A 2 -8.64 -2.75 14.31
CA PRO A 2 -7.70 -3.63 15.02
C PRO A 2 -6.26 -3.13 14.78
N LYS A 3 -5.44 -3.25 15.82
CA LYS A 3 -4.20 -2.50 16.13
C LYS A 3 -2.98 -2.79 15.23
N TYR A 4 -3.12 -3.19 13.97
CA TYR A 4 -2.00 -3.80 13.24
C TYR A 4 -1.44 -2.97 12.07
N ALA A 5 -2.27 -2.33 11.24
CA ALA A 5 -1.77 -1.50 10.14
C ALA A 5 -1.39 -0.09 10.60
N ASN A 6 -0.17 0.34 10.28
CA ASN A 6 0.37 1.66 10.61
C ASN A 6 0.24 2.62 9.42
N ALA A 7 0.06 3.91 9.68
CA ALA A 7 0.07 4.90 8.61
C ALA A 7 1.43 4.88 7.88
N SER A 8 1.40 4.74 6.56
CA SER A 8 2.60 4.77 5.73
C SER A 8 2.68 6.10 5.01
N ALA A 9 3.45 7.03 5.59
CA ALA A 9 3.62 8.37 5.04
C ALA A 9 4.22 8.33 3.64
N GLU A 10 5.21 7.46 3.42
CA GLU A 10 5.89 7.31 2.14
C GLU A 10 4.97 6.75 1.05
N ALA A 11 4.25 5.65 1.33
CA ALA A 11 3.30 5.09 0.37
C ALA A 11 2.14 6.06 0.09
N THR A 12 1.71 6.80 1.10
CA THR A 12 0.70 7.85 0.94
C THR A 12 1.21 8.92 -0.01
N GLU A 13 2.37 9.50 0.25
CA GLU A 13 2.94 10.56 -0.60
C GLU A 13 3.14 10.09 -2.04
N PHE A 14 3.72 8.90 -2.23
CA PHE A 14 3.91 8.31 -3.54
C PHE A 14 2.59 8.19 -4.34
N LEU A 15 1.55 7.59 -3.73
CA LEU A 15 0.26 7.44 -4.40
C LEU A 15 -0.42 8.79 -4.68
N ARG A 16 -0.25 9.78 -3.79
CA ARG A 16 -0.74 11.15 -4.01
C ARG A 16 -0.04 11.80 -5.19
N GLN A 17 1.27 11.63 -5.34
CA GLN A 17 2.03 12.14 -6.48
C GLN A 17 1.58 11.51 -7.81
N LYS A 18 1.27 10.20 -7.82
CA LYS A 18 0.80 9.49 -9.02
C LYS A 18 -0.64 9.83 -9.41
N THR A 19 -1.52 10.03 -8.42
CA THR A 19 -2.97 10.19 -8.64
C THR A 19 -3.47 11.63 -8.56
N GLY A 20 -2.70 12.54 -7.95
CA GLY A 20 -3.13 13.90 -7.63
C GLY A 20 -4.14 14.00 -6.48
N SER A 21 -4.50 12.89 -5.82
CA SER A 21 -5.56 12.88 -4.80
C SER A 21 -5.05 13.24 -3.41
N SER A 22 -5.33 14.45 -2.92
CA SER A 22 -4.89 14.89 -1.58
C SER A 22 -5.58 14.19 -0.41
N GLN A 23 -6.69 13.48 -0.67
CA GLN A 23 -7.50 12.78 0.34
C GLN A 23 -7.12 11.31 0.51
N LEU A 24 -6.14 10.82 -0.26
CA LEU A 24 -5.68 9.45 -0.17
C LEU A 24 -4.85 9.23 1.11
N GLU A 25 -5.10 8.16 1.84
CA GLU A 25 -4.32 7.69 2.97
C GLU A 25 -3.90 6.23 2.71
N CYS A 26 -2.63 5.90 2.95
CA CYS A 26 -2.13 4.54 2.86
C CYS A 26 -1.66 4.05 4.23
N TYR A 27 -2.05 2.84 4.58
CA TYR A 27 -1.60 2.14 5.78
C TYR A 27 -0.91 0.84 5.36
N THR A 28 0.07 0.40 6.15
CA THR A 28 0.83 -0.81 5.89
C THR A 28 0.89 -1.65 7.15
N TYR A 29 0.68 -2.94 6.98
CA TYR A 29 1.02 -3.95 7.95
C TYR A 29 2.12 -4.83 7.37
N ILE A 30 3.18 -5.04 8.16
CA ILE A 30 4.26 -5.96 7.83
C ILE A 30 4.28 -7.02 8.91
N ASP A 31 4.03 -8.26 8.52
CA ASP A 31 4.24 -9.41 9.39
C ASP A 31 5.73 -9.78 9.38
N PRO A 32 6.40 -9.82 10.54
CA PRO A 32 7.84 -10.06 10.62
C PRO A 32 8.23 -11.51 10.32
N ASP A 33 7.29 -12.45 10.42
CA ASP A 33 7.52 -13.87 10.24
C ASP A 33 7.03 -14.36 8.87
N ARG A 34 6.02 -13.68 8.30
CA ARG A 34 5.33 -14.09 7.07
C ARG A 34 5.04 -12.91 6.15
N ALA A 35 5.98 -12.61 5.24
CA ALA A 35 5.82 -11.54 4.27
C ALA A 35 4.53 -11.65 3.42
N GLU A 36 4.00 -12.86 3.19
CA GLU A 36 2.74 -13.10 2.47
C GLU A 36 1.50 -12.55 3.20
N ASP A 37 1.56 -12.47 4.54
CA ASP A 37 0.50 -11.91 5.38
C ASP A 37 0.61 -10.37 5.52
N SER A 38 1.62 -9.77 4.87
CA SER A 38 1.81 -8.31 4.83
C SER A 38 0.89 -7.67 3.77
N PHE A 39 0.37 -6.49 4.07
CA PHE A 39 -0.60 -5.83 3.20
C PHE A 39 -0.58 -4.31 3.31
N PHE A 40 -1.13 -3.67 2.29
CA PHE A 40 -1.50 -2.25 2.28
C PHE A 40 -3.02 -2.08 2.41
N ILE A 41 -3.42 -0.99 3.05
CA ILE A 41 -4.79 -0.48 2.98
C ILE A 41 -4.71 0.92 2.36
N VAL A 42 -5.30 1.07 1.18
CA VAL A 42 -5.43 2.35 0.50
C VAL A 42 -6.86 2.86 0.69
N LYS A 43 -6.98 4.01 1.34
CA LYS A 43 -8.25 4.68 1.61
C LYS A 43 -8.33 5.96 0.81
N THR A 44 -9.41 6.11 0.05
CA THR A 44 -9.81 7.34 -0.62
C THR A 44 -11.09 7.89 0.03
N SER A 45 -11.63 8.99 -0.49
CA SER A 45 -12.87 9.59 0.00
C SER A 45 -14.11 8.70 -0.14
N ASN A 46 -14.10 7.73 -1.05
CA ASN A 46 -15.25 6.90 -1.38
C ASN A 46 -14.96 5.39 -1.34
N LYS A 47 -13.70 4.97 -1.18
CA LYS A 47 -13.31 3.56 -1.28
C LYS A 47 -12.20 3.23 -0.27
N VAL A 48 -12.24 1.99 0.22
CA VAL A 48 -11.12 1.36 0.94
C VAL A 48 -10.73 0.12 0.14
N THR A 49 -9.47 0.03 -0.24
CA THR A 49 -8.90 -1.11 -0.96
C THR A 49 -7.85 -1.78 -0.08
N HIS A 50 -7.96 -3.09 0.11
CA HIS A 50 -6.95 -3.91 0.76
C HIS A 50 -6.12 -4.61 -0.33
N VAL A 51 -4.79 -4.56 -0.21
CA VAL A 51 -3.89 -5.16 -1.20
C VAL A 51 -2.82 -5.95 -0.46
N SER A 52 -2.81 -7.26 -0.64
CA SER A 52 -1.81 -8.14 -0.03
C SER A 52 -0.51 -8.07 -0.81
N PHE A 53 0.65 -8.20 -0.15
CA PHE A 53 1.94 -8.17 -0.85
C PHE A 53 2.05 -9.35 -1.84
N SER A 54 1.40 -10.48 -1.55
CA SER A 54 1.30 -11.63 -2.45
C SER A 54 0.57 -11.33 -3.77
N GLU A 55 -0.24 -10.27 -3.81
CA GLU A 55 -0.97 -9.82 -5.00
C GLU A 55 -0.14 -8.82 -5.83
N ILE A 56 0.98 -8.34 -5.27
CA ILE A 56 1.87 -7.37 -5.91
C ILE A 56 3.06 -8.09 -6.50
N THR A 57 3.35 -7.84 -7.79
CA THR A 57 4.64 -8.22 -8.38
C THR A 57 5.67 -7.13 -8.09
N TYR A 58 6.72 -7.44 -7.31
CA TYR A 58 7.77 -6.49 -6.95
C TYR A 58 9.13 -7.15 -6.72
N GLU A 59 10.19 -6.36 -6.85
CA GLU A 59 11.56 -6.76 -6.49
C GLU A 59 11.78 -6.62 -4.98
N ALA A 60 12.08 -7.72 -4.28
CA ALA A 60 12.21 -7.73 -2.81
C ALA A 60 13.32 -6.80 -2.26
N SER A 61 14.32 -6.46 -3.09
CA SER A 61 15.40 -5.53 -2.74
C SER A 61 15.02 -4.06 -2.93
N SER A 62 13.83 -3.76 -3.46
CA SER A 62 13.40 -2.42 -3.84
C SER A 62 12.01 -2.10 -3.31
N TYR A 63 11.96 -1.27 -2.26
CA TYR A 63 10.70 -0.75 -1.76
C TYR A 63 9.95 0.08 -2.80
N GLN A 64 10.67 0.81 -3.66
CA GLN A 64 10.06 1.54 -4.77
C GLN A 64 9.31 0.61 -5.74
N SER A 65 9.86 -0.58 -6.02
CA SER A 65 9.18 -1.57 -6.86
C SER A 65 7.87 -2.05 -6.24
N LEU A 66 7.83 -2.17 -4.92
CA LEU A 66 6.62 -2.52 -4.17
C LEU A 66 5.56 -1.41 -4.27
N LEU A 67 5.96 -0.14 -4.14
CA LEU A 67 5.03 0.99 -4.28
C LEU A 67 4.48 1.13 -5.70
N GLU A 68 5.31 0.95 -6.73
CA GLU A 68 4.84 0.93 -8.12
C GLU A 68 3.84 -0.22 -8.33
N GLY A 69 4.15 -1.42 -7.82
CA GLY A 69 3.24 -2.56 -7.89
C GLY A 69 1.92 -2.33 -7.15
N LEU A 70 1.95 -1.69 -5.98
CA LEU A 70 0.76 -1.25 -5.24
C LEU A 70 -0.09 -0.30 -6.09
N TYR A 71 0.51 0.69 -6.74
CA TYR A 71 -0.22 1.59 -7.62
C TYR A 71 -0.93 0.83 -8.75
N ARG A 72 -0.24 -0.11 -9.41
CA ARG A 72 -0.85 -0.94 -10.45
C ARG A 72 -2.04 -1.74 -9.91
N ALA A 73 -1.85 -2.43 -8.78
CA ALA A 73 -2.90 -3.27 -8.19
C ALA A 73 -4.18 -2.51 -7.79
N VAL A 74 -4.07 -1.20 -7.54
CA VAL A 74 -5.22 -0.37 -7.14
C VAL A 74 -5.89 0.34 -8.33
N TYR A 75 -5.12 0.71 -9.36
CA TYR A 75 -5.55 1.65 -10.40
C TYR A 75 -5.45 1.13 -11.84
N GLU A 76 -4.82 -0.02 -12.09
CA GLU A 76 -4.75 -0.69 -13.40
C GLU A 76 -5.50 -2.03 -13.38
#